data_AF-M5FZ30-F1
#
_entry.id   AF-M5FZ30-F1
#
_cell.length_a   1.000
_cell.length_b   1.000
_cell.length_c   1.000
_cell.angle_alpha   90.00
_cell.angle_beta   90.00
_cell.angle_gamma   90.00
#
_symmetry.space_group_name_H-M   'P 1'
#
loop_
_entity.id
_entity.type
_entity.pdbx_description
1 polymer ?
#
loop_
_entity_poly.entity_id
_entity_poly.type
_entity_poly.pdbx_seq_one_letter_code
_entity_poly.pdbx_strand_id
1 'polypeptide(L)'
;MLFQGNVGYHSSSVYSWSCLCHSLYRLGGMVDLQVGEGVFSNVNYTFAGAIAGAEALPVIYLSYDLACMWSPKWKERMKLHFPHLVLLWDHIMFVMPKMHEYAHCKQCHYHFSLLFKLGAAGVDGEGVERTWVEHNQLGGSTKEMNPGHCLDCLEVHFVNWNWKKQRDMSE
;
A
#
# COMPACT_ATOMS: atom_id res chain seq x y z
N MET A 1 -7.29 -2.21 -4.18
CA MET A 1 -8.28 -1.26 -3.57
C MET A 1 -9.40 -2.02 -2.86
N LEU A 2 -9.73 -1.69 -1.60
CA LEU A 2 -10.85 -2.28 -0.83
C LEU A 2 -12.12 -1.45 -0.97
N PHE A 3 -13.22 -2.08 -1.39
CA PHE A 3 -14.56 -1.49 -1.59
C PHE A 3 -14.58 -0.37 -2.64
N GLN A 4 -15.47 -0.47 -3.62
CA GLN A 4 -15.73 0.65 -4.54
C GLN A 4 -17.07 1.29 -4.15
N GLY A 5 -16.99 2.42 -3.45
CA GLY A 5 -18.11 3.29 -3.15
C GLY A 5 -18.34 4.31 -4.28
N ASN A 6 -19.60 4.59 -4.58
CA ASN A 6 -19.99 5.65 -5.51
C ASN A 6 -19.96 7.04 -4.83
N VAL A 7 -20.27 8.10 -5.58
CA VAL A 7 -20.40 9.46 -5.05
C VAL A 7 -21.46 9.48 -3.94
N GLY A 8 -21.10 10.01 -2.75
CA GLY A 8 -22.01 10.18 -1.60
C GLY A 8 -21.67 9.40 -0.33
N TYR A 9 -20.71 8.47 -0.37
CA TYR A 9 -20.21 7.76 0.81
C TYR A 9 -19.08 8.54 1.52
N HIS A 10 -18.94 8.35 2.83
CA HIS A 10 -17.88 8.99 3.64
C HIS A 10 -16.47 8.51 3.23
N SER A 11 -16.35 7.23 2.88
CA SER A 11 -15.16 6.65 2.27
C SER A 11 -15.55 5.94 0.97
N SER A 12 -14.75 6.13 -0.08
CA SER A 12 -14.92 5.43 -1.35
C SER A 12 -14.25 4.08 -1.33
N SER A 13 -13.13 3.95 -0.62
CA SER A 13 -12.33 2.73 -0.53
C SER A 13 -11.34 2.81 0.63
N VAL A 14 -10.66 1.70 0.92
CA VAL A 14 -9.56 1.64 1.88
C VAL A 14 -8.24 1.34 1.17
N TYR A 15 -7.19 2.03 1.58
CA TYR A 15 -5.84 1.86 1.08
C TYR A 15 -4.92 1.40 2.21
N SER A 16 -3.98 0.50 1.91
CA SER A 16 -2.94 0.13 2.87
C SER A 16 -1.60 -0.20 2.24
N TRP A 17 -0.55 -0.08 3.05
CA TRP A 17 0.77 -0.64 2.78
C TRP A 17 0.94 -1.95 3.53
N SER A 18 1.48 -2.96 2.82
CA SER A 18 1.89 -4.22 3.42
C SER A 18 3.34 -4.54 3.10
N CYS A 19 3.94 -5.42 3.90
CA CYS A 19 5.26 -5.97 3.64
C CYS A 19 5.23 -6.73 2.31
N LEU A 20 6.10 -6.34 1.38
CA LEU A 20 6.16 -6.92 0.04
C LEU A 20 6.34 -8.44 0.04
N CYS A 21 7.18 -8.97 0.94
CA CYS A 21 7.52 -10.38 1.00
C CYS A 21 6.51 -11.21 1.80
N HIS A 22 6.03 -10.66 2.92
CA HIS A 22 5.26 -11.43 3.91
C HIS A 22 3.76 -11.13 3.89
N SER A 23 3.33 -10.11 3.13
CA SER A 23 1.93 -9.66 3.06
C SER A 23 1.35 -9.32 4.44
N LEU A 24 2.19 -8.75 5.32
CA LEU A 24 1.82 -8.21 6.63
C LEU A 24 1.47 -6.73 6.49
N TYR A 25 0.29 -6.31 6.94
CA TYR A 25 -0.08 -4.90 6.96
C TYR A 25 0.84 -4.11 7.90
N ARG A 26 1.29 -2.94 7.42
CA ARG A 26 2.15 -2.04 8.20
C ARG A 26 1.29 -1.22 9.17
N LEU A 27 1.75 -1.11 10.41
CA LEU A 27 1.17 -0.20 11.40
C LEU A 27 1.23 1.24 10.88
N GLY A 28 0.14 2.00 11.06
CA GLY A 28 0.01 3.36 10.51
C GLY A 28 -0.02 3.43 8.98
N GLY A 29 -0.03 2.29 8.29
CA GLY A 29 0.04 2.21 6.84
C GLY A 29 -1.30 2.18 6.14
N MET A 30 -2.41 2.50 6.82
CA MET A 30 -3.76 2.30 6.31
C MET A 30 -4.62 3.57 6.46
N VAL A 31 -5.48 3.83 5.48
CA VAL A 31 -6.37 5.01 5.47
C VAL A 31 -7.61 4.79 4.62
N ASP A 32 -8.68 5.48 4.99
CA ASP A 32 -9.85 5.64 4.14
C ASP A 32 -9.59 6.66 3.01
N LEU A 33 -9.96 6.29 1.80
CA LEU A 33 -9.91 7.16 0.63
C LEU A 33 -11.25 7.86 0.44
N GLN A 34 -11.23 9.17 0.17
CA GLN A 34 -12.45 9.96 -0.11
C GLN A 34 -12.72 10.08 -1.62
N VAL A 35 -11.66 10.22 -2.43
CA VAL A 35 -11.74 10.45 -3.89
C VAL A 35 -10.82 9.48 -4.64
N GLY A 36 -10.65 8.26 -4.10
CA GLY A 36 -9.77 7.23 -4.66
C GLY A 36 -8.28 7.57 -4.57
N GLU A 37 -7.47 6.75 -5.24
CA GLU A 37 -6.00 6.78 -5.13
C GLU A 37 -5.32 7.91 -5.93
N GLY A 38 -6.03 8.53 -6.88
CA GLY A 38 -5.47 9.50 -7.83
C GLY A 38 -5.05 10.85 -7.22
N VAL A 39 -5.56 11.21 -6.04
CA VAL A 39 -5.22 12.49 -5.37
C VAL A 39 -3.90 12.39 -4.58
N PHE A 40 -3.32 11.19 -4.45
CA PHE A 40 -2.06 10.83 -3.76
C PHE A 40 -1.83 11.34 -2.33
N SER A 41 -2.67 12.23 -1.79
CA SER A 41 -2.50 12.85 -0.46
C SER A 41 -2.61 11.80 0.64
N ASN A 42 -3.62 10.94 0.56
CA ASN A 42 -3.83 9.80 1.45
C ASN A 42 -2.71 8.75 1.32
N VAL A 43 -2.21 8.54 0.10
CA VAL A 43 -1.09 7.62 -0.18
C VAL A 43 0.21 8.14 0.45
N ASN A 44 0.47 9.44 0.37
CA ASN A 44 1.62 10.07 1.04
C ASN A 44 1.52 9.96 2.56
N TYR A 45 0.33 10.22 3.11
CA TYR A 45 0.07 10.15 4.55
C TYR A 45 0.28 8.72 5.09
N THR A 46 -0.32 7.73 4.44
CA THR A 46 -0.14 6.32 4.82
C THR A 46 1.27 5.83 4.61
N PHE A 47 1.97 6.31 3.58
CA PHE A 47 3.38 5.98 3.38
C PHE A 47 4.23 6.46 4.57
N ALA A 48 4.00 7.69 5.04
CA ALA A 48 4.71 8.25 6.18
C ALA A 48 4.49 7.44 7.48
N GLY A 49 3.29 6.91 7.69
CA GLY A 49 3.05 5.98 8.80
C GLY A 49 3.68 4.61 8.57
N ALA A 50 3.50 4.04 7.38
CA ALA A 50 3.98 2.70 7.04
C ALA A 50 5.51 2.57 7.11
N ILE A 51 6.25 3.62 6.80
CA ILE A 51 7.71 3.62 6.75
C ILE A 51 8.35 3.71 8.13
N ALA A 52 7.59 4.10 9.16
CA ALA A 52 8.09 4.20 10.52
C ALA A 52 8.75 2.88 10.97
N GLY A 53 9.97 2.98 11.50
CA GLY A 53 10.79 1.83 11.91
C GLY A 53 11.46 1.04 10.78
N ALA A 54 11.21 1.37 9.51
CA ALA A 54 11.90 0.80 8.35
C ALA A 54 12.92 1.76 7.70
N GLU A 55 13.05 2.98 8.24
CA GLU A 55 13.93 4.04 7.71
C GLU A 55 15.42 3.66 7.71
N ALA A 56 15.83 2.76 8.61
CA ALA A 56 17.21 2.29 8.70
C ALA A 56 17.57 1.21 7.66
N LEU A 57 16.60 0.74 6.86
CA LEU A 57 16.86 -0.27 5.84
C LEU A 57 17.68 0.34 4.69
N PRO A 58 18.72 -0.37 4.20
CA PRO A 58 19.59 0.16 3.15
C PRO A 58 18.87 0.32 1.81
N VAL A 59 17.86 -0.51 1.54
CA VAL A 59 17.04 -0.50 0.33
C VAL A 59 15.59 -0.81 0.70
N ILE A 60 14.66 -0.02 0.16
CA ILE A 60 13.22 -0.15 0.41
C ILE A 60 12.50 -0.28 -0.94
N TYR A 61 11.93 -1.45 -1.22
CA TYR A 61 11.08 -1.63 -2.39
C TYR A 61 9.67 -1.14 -2.12
N LEU A 62 9.22 -0.14 -2.87
CA LEU A 62 7.85 0.37 -2.82
C LEU A 62 7.11 -0.10 -4.05
N SER A 63 6.32 -1.16 -3.87
CA SER A 63 5.44 -1.69 -4.90
C SER A 63 4.10 -0.96 -4.88
N TYR A 64 3.74 -0.35 -6.01
CA TYR A 64 2.50 0.38 -6.16
C TYR A 64 2.08 0.44 -7.63
N ASP A 65 0.81 0.17 -7.92
CA ASP A 65 0.28 0.16 -9.30
C ASP A 65 0.48 1.52 -9.97
N LEU A 66 0.25 2.60 -9.23
CA LEU A 66 0.44 3.96 -9.75
C LEU A 66 1.85 4.50 -9.50
N ALA A 67 2.85 3.64 -9.32
CA ALA A 67 4.25 4.04 -9.09
C ALA A 67 4.79 5.00 -10.16
N CYS A 68 4.43 4.81 -11.44
CA CYS A 68 4.89 5.69 -12.52
C CYS A 68 4.32 7.11 -12.46
N MET A 69 3.13 7.28 -11.87
CA MET A 69 2.52 8.59 -11.66
C MET A 69 2.91 9.20 -10.32
N TRP A 70 3.13 8.35 -9.32
CA TRP A 70 3.47 8.77 -7.97
C TRP A 70 4.94 9.18 -7.87
N SER A 71 5.89 8.36 -8.36
CA SER A 71 7.33 8.57 -8.18
C SER A 71 7.88 9.91 -8.69
N PRO A 72 7.45 10.48 -9.85
CA PRO A 72 8.10 11.68 -10.41
C PRO A 72 7.99 12.91 -9.51
N LYS A 73 6.88 13.05 -8.79
CA LYS A 73 6.64 14.18 -7.86
C LYS A 73 6.78 13.77 -6.39
N TRP A 74 7.30 12.59 -6.11
CA TRP A 74 7.40 12.08 -4.73
C TRP A 74 8.24 12.99 -3.86
N LYS A 75 9.43 13.39 -4.33
CA LYS A 75 10.38 14.22 -3.56
C LYS A 75 9.78 15.59 -3.22
N GLU A 76 9.05 16.19 -4.16
CA GLU A 76 8.34 17.46 -3.95
C GLU A 76 7.25 17.32 -2.88
N ARG A 77 6.43 16.27 -2.97
CA ARG A 77 5.35 16.02 -2.00
C ARG A 77 5.88 15.69 -0.60
N MET A 78 6.93 14.88 -0.50
CA MET A 78 7.58 14.59 0.78
C MET A 78 8.21 15.85 1.38
N LYS A 79 8.88 16.69 0.58
CA LYS A 79 9.45 17.95 1.08
C LYS A 79 8.38 18.87 1.66
N LEU A 80 7.18 18.89 1.07
CA LEU A 80 6.08 19.75 1.51
C LEU A 80 5.42 19.27 2.81
N HIS A 81 5.18 17.96 2.95
CA HIS A 81 4.38 17.41 4.04
C HIS A 81 5.18 16.62 5.08
N PHE A 82 6.26 15.96 4.67
CA PHE A 82 7.07 15.04 5.49
C PHE A 82 8.58 15.23 5.21
N PRO A 83 9.15 16.40 5.54
CA PRO A 83 10.51 16.75 5.14
C PRO A 83 11.59 15.79 5.68
N HIS A 84 11.33 15.14 6.81
CA HIS A 84 12.21 14.13 7.41
C HIS A 84 12.36 12.87 6.54
N LEU A 85 11.36 12.55 5.71
CA LEU A 85 11.37 11.36 4.84
C LEU A 85 12.10 11.57 3.51
N VAL A 86 12.46 12.82 3.16
CA VAL A 86 13.08 13.14 1.86
C VAL A 86 14.42 12.42 1.68
N LEU A 87 15.14 12.16 2.78
CA LEU A 87 16.41 11.42 2.78
C LEU A 87 16.24 9.97 2.32
N LEU A 88 15.05 9.39 2.46
CA LEU A 88 14.77 8.03 2.01
C LEU A 88 14.74 7.89 0.49
N TRP A 89 14.70 9.00 -0.26
CA TRP A 89 14.69 8.98 -1.73
C TRP A 89 15.82 8.12 -2.31
N ASP A 90 17.02 8.20 -1.72
CA ASP A 90 18.19 7.48 -2.21
C ASP A 90 18.16 5.97 -1.87
N HIS A 91 17.27 5.57 -0.96
CA HIS A 91 17.07 4.19 -0.51
C HIS A 91 15.82 3.54 -1.12
N ILE A 92 14.91 4.32 -1.70
CA ILE A 92 13.63 3.83 -2.22
C ILE A 92 13.78 3.37 -3.67
N MET A 93 13.34 2.14 -3.92
CA MET A 93 13.19 1.56 -5.24
C MET A 93 11.69 1.42 -5.55
N PHE A 94 11.17 2.29 -6.40
CA PHE A 94 9.81 2.18 -6.90
C PHE A 94 9.68 1.00 -7.86
N VAL A 95 8.68 0.17 -7.65
CA VAL A 95 8.37 -1.01 -8.45
C VAL A 95 6.87 -1.14 -8.66
N MET A 96 6.46 -1.92 -9.64
CA MET A 96 5.06 -2.28 -9.87
C MET A 96 4.85 -3.76 -9.58
N PRO A 97 3.67 -4.15 -9.06
CA PRO A 97 3.27 -5.54 -9.03
C PRO A 97 3.24 -6.15 -10.44
N LYS A 98 3.65 -7.41 -10.59
CA LYS A 98 3.84 -8.06 -11.90
C LYS A 98 2.57 -8.13 -12.75
N MET A 99 1.42 -8.39 -12.15
CA MET A 99 0.14 -8.45 -12.86
C MET A 99 -0.26 -7.07 -13.37
N HIS A 100 -0.04 -6.04 -12.55
CA HIS A 100 -0.38 -4.67 -12.86
C HIS A 100 0.57 -4.06 -13.89
N GLU A 101 1.84 -4.49 -13.92
CA GLU A 101 2.85 -4.03 -14.87
C GLU A 101 2.34 -4.06 -16.33
N TYR A 102 1.61 -5.11 -16.72
CA TYR A 102 1.09 -5.29 -18.09
C TYR A 102 0.03 -4.26 -18.51
N ALA A 103 -0.60 -3.57 -17.56
CA ALA A 103 -1.59 -2.53 -17.84
C ALA A 103 -0.94 -1.16 -18.12
N HIS A 104 0.38 -1.05 -18.01
CA HIS A 104 1.11 0.21 -18.19
C HIS A 104 1.78 0.31 -19.57
N CYS A 105 2.33 1.49 -19.88
CA CYS A 105 3.11 1.66 -21.10
C CYS A 105 4.42 0.87 -21.06
N LYS A 106 4.95 0.52 -22.22
CA LYS A 106 6.17 -0.32 -22.34
C LYS A 106 7.37 0.24 -21.56
N GLN A 107 7.51 1.56 -21.42
CA GLN A 107 8.58 2.14 -20.60
C GLN A 107 8.48 1.73 -19.13
N CYS A 108 7.26 1.60 -18.59
CA CYS A 108 7.06 1.20 -17.20
C CYS A 108 7.59 -0.21 -16.93
N HIS A 109 7.49 -1.11 -17.92
CA HIS A 109 7.94 -2.48 -17.78
C HIS A 109 9.46 -2.56 -17.56
N TYR A 110 10.24 -1.63 -18.13
CA TYR A 110 11.69 -1.63 -17.91
C TYR A 110 12.06 -0.91 -16.61
N HIS A 111 11.37 0.18 -16.27
CA HIS A 111 11.74 1.02 -15.13
C HIS A 111 11.26 0.47 -13.78
N PHE A 112 10.08 -0.15 -13.74
CA PHE A 112 9.41 -0.55 -12.50
C PHE A 112 9.28 -2.07 -12.33
N SER A 113 9.73 -2.89 -13.29
CA SER A 113 9.65 -4.34 -13.12
C SER A 113 10.56 -4.83 -12.00
N LEU A 114 9.98 -5.64 -11.11
CA LEU A 114 10.69 -6.37 -10.07
C LEU A 114 11.76 -7.30 -10.63
N LEU A 115 11.58 -7.82 -11.86
CA LEU A 115 12.52 -8.74 -12.50
C LEU A 115 13.90 -8.09 -12.74
N PHE A 116 13.91 -6.78 -13.02
CA PHE A 116 15.14 -6.04 -13.32
C PHE A 116 15.78 -5.40 -12.08
N LYS A 117 15.19 -5.59 -10.89
CA LYS A 117 15.75 -5.03 -9.64
C LYS A 117 16.57 -6.07 -8.90
N LEU A 118 17.87 -5.83 -8.81
CA LEU A 118 18.78 -6.62 -7.96
C LEU A 118 18.28 -6.57 -6.52
N GLY A 119 18.10 -7.73 -5.87
CA GLY A 119 17.66 -7.82 -4.47
C GLY A 119 16.15 -8.01 -4.28
N ALA A 120 15.34 -8.00 -5.35
CA ALA A 120 13.89 -8.22 -5.27
C ALA A 120 13.48 -9.67 -4.95
N ALA A 121 14.43 -10.61 -4.82
CA ALA A 121 14.21 -12.00 -4.42
C ALA A 121 13.11 -12.76 -5.22
N GLY A 122 12.81 -12.34 -6.45
CA GLY A 122 11.80 -12.96 -7.29
C GLY A 122 10.35 -12.74 -6.85
N VAL A 123 10.09 -11.86 -5.87
CA VAL A 123 8.73 -11.55 -5.41
C VAL A 123 7.91 -10.95 -6.56
N ASP A 124 6.58 -11.14 -6.51
CA ASP A 124 5.66 -10.60 -7.52
C ASP A 124 5.08 -9.24 -7.16
N GLY A 125 5.15 -8.85 -5.89
CA GLY A 125 4.58 -7.60 -5.38
C GLY A 125 3.06 -7.57 -5.25
N GLU A 126 2.37 -8.68 -5.53
CA GLU A 126 0.90 -8.81 -5.50
C GLU A 126 0.36 -9.15 -4.11
N GLY A 127 1.22 -9.16 -3.08
CA GLY A 127 0.87 -9.59 -1.73
C GLY A 127 -0.35 -8.85 -1.19
N VAL A 128 -0.38 -7.52 -1.33
CA VAL A 128 -1.49 -6.68 -0.86
C VAL A 128 -2.80 -7.00 -1.60
N GLU A 129 -2.74 -7.25 -2.91
CA GLU A 129 -3.93 -7.54 -3.72
C GLU A 129 -4.56 -8.89 -3.37
N ARG A 130 -3.75 -9.90 -3.03
CA ARG A 130 -4.27 -11.19 -2.52
C ARG A 130 -5.03 -11.03 -1.23
N THR A 131 -4.52 -10.21 -0.32
CA THR A 131 -5.19 -9.94 0.95
C THR A 131 -6.52 -9.21 0.76
N TRP A 132 -6.64 -8.41 -0.30
CA TRP A 132 -7.88 -7.69 -0.60
C TRP A 132 -9.03 -8.61 -1.00
N VAL A 133 -8.77 -9.74 -1.65
CA VAL A 133 -9.83 -10.71 -1.99
C VAL A 133 -10.59 -11.16 -0.74
N GLU A 134 -9.89 -11.40 0.36
CA GLU A 134 -10.49 -11.81 1.63
C GLU A 134 -11.21 -10.63 2.31
N HIS A 135 -10.55 -9.48 2.42
CA HIS A 135 -11.12 -8.33 3.13
C HIS A 135 -12.26 -7.64 2.37
N ASN A 136 -12.34 -7.82 1.04
CA ASN A 136 -13.45 -7.31 0.23
C ASN A 136 -14.81 -7.89 0.65
N GLN A 137 -14.82 -9.01 1.38
CA GLN A 137 -16.04 -9.59 1.93
C GLN A 137 -16.63 -8.73 3.06
N LEU A 138 -15.82 -7.92 3.74
CA LEU A 138 -16.27 -7.06 4.85
C LEU A 138 -17.14 -5.90 4.35
N GLY A 139 -17.08 -5.58 3.06
CA GLY A 139 -17.62 -4.35 2.48
C GLY A 139 -19.11 -4.22 2.54
N GLY A 140 -19.83 -5.34 2.46
CA GLY A 140 -21.28 -5.32 2.65
C GLY A 140 -21.62 -4.90 4.08
N SER A 141 -20.91 -5.45 5.07
CA SER A 141 -21.19 -5.20 6.48
C SER A 141 -20.70 -3.83 6.96
N THR A 142 -19.52 -3.38 6.53
CA THR A 142 -18.91 -2.14 7.02
C THR A 142 -19.59 -0.88 6.48
N LYS A 143 -20.31 -0.96 5.35
CA LYS A 143 -21.07 0.16 4.78
C LYS A 143 -22.21 0.66 5.66
N GLU A 144 -22.85 -0.25 6.41
CA GLU A 144 -23.98 0.07 7.28
C GLU A 144 -23.55 0.41 8.72
N MET A 145 -22.26 0.26 9.02
CA MET A 145 -21.72 0.54 10.35
C MET A 145 -21.55 2.04 10.57
N ASN A 146 -21.69 2.47 11.82
CA ASN A 146 -21.25 3.80 12.21
C ASN A 146 -19.72 3.93 12.02
N PRO A 147 -19.17 5.15 11.88
CA PRO A 147 -17.75 5.34 11.56
C PRO A 147 -16.77 4.67 12.53
N GLY A 148 -17.05 4.73 13.84
CA GLY A 148 -16.18 4.10 14.85
C GLY A 148 -16.19 2.58 14.76
N HIS A 149 -17.38 1.99 14.68
CA HIS A 149 -17.54 0.54 14.57
C HIS A 149 -17.00 -0.02 13.24
N CYS A 150 -17.09 0.76 12.16
CA CYS A 150 -16.45 0.42 10.89
C CYS A 150 -14.93 0.30 11.07
N LEU A 151 -14.30 1.30 11.70
CA LEU A 151 -12.87 1.32 11.95
C LEU A 151 -12.43 0.16 12.85
N ASP A 152 -13.12 -0.07 13.97
CA ASP A 152 -12.83 -1.18 14.89
C ASP A 152 -12.96 -2.53 14.19
N CYS A 153 -14.01 -2.72 13.38
CA CYS A 153 -14.23 -3.94 12.62
C CYS A 153 -13.07 -4.19 11.65
N LEU A 154 -12.72 -3.18 10.85
CA LEU A 154 -11.60 -3.23 9.93
C LEU A 154 -10.30 -3.60 10.67
N GLU A 155 -9.95 -2.87 11.73
CA GLU A 155 -8.75 -3.11 12.52
C GLU A 155 -8.65 -4.56 13.03
N VAL A 156 -9.73 -5.10 13.60
CA VAL A 156 -9.77 -6.49 14.08
C VAL A 156 -9.44 -7.48 12.97
N HIS A 157 -9.99 -7.28 11.76
CA HIS A 157 -9.72 -8.18 10.63
C HIS A 157 -8.27 -8.09 10.14
N PHE A 158 -7.71 -6.88 10.05
CA PHE A 158 -6.32 -6.69 9.61
C PHE A 158 -5.31 -7.21 10.64
N VAL A 159 -5.56 -6.98 11.93
CA VAL A 159 -4.72 -7.53 13.01
C VAL A 159 -4.78 -9.05 13.03
N ASN A 160 -5.97 -9.63 12.85
CA ASN A 160 -6.13 -11.08 12.73
C ASN A 160 -5.40 -11.66 11.52
N TRP A 161 -5.40 -10.95 10.38
CA TRP A 161 -4.60 -11.35 9.21
C TRP A 161 -3.10 -11.39 9.56
N ASN A 162 -2.58 -10.31 10.15
CA ASN A 162 -1.19 -10.23 10.57
C ASN A 162 -0.82 -11.34 11.56
N TRP A 163 -1.69 -11.63 12.53
CA TRP A 163 -1.51 -12.71 13.49
C TRP A 163 -1.38 -14.08 12.81
N LYS A 164 -2.31 -14.41 11.90
CA LYS A 164 -2.27 -15.68 11.14
C LYS A 164 -0.98 -15.80 10.34
N LYS A 165 -0.61 -14.74 9.61
CA LYS A 165 0.63 -14.71 8.83
C LYS A 165 1.87 -14.89 9.71
N GLN A 166 1.92 -14.25 10.88
CA GLN A 166 3.05 -14.38 11.79
C GLN A 166 3.16 -15.79 12.37
N ARG A 167 2.04 -16.41 12.75
CA ARG A 167 1.99 -17.80 13.21
C ARG A 167 2.50 -18.75 12.12
N ASP A 168 1.98 -18.63 10.91
CA ASP A 168 2.30 -19.55 9.82
C ASP A 168 3.76 -19.41 9.31
N MET A 169 4.46 -18.32 9.67
CA MET A 169 5.89 -18.13 9.39
C MET A 169 6.81 -18.70 10.49
N SER A 170 6.26 -18.99 11.67
CA SER A 170 7.03 -19.56 12.79
C SER A 170 7.10 -21.09 12.77
N GLU A 171 6.32 -21.72 11.89
CA GLU A 171 6.33 -23.14 11.57
C GLU A 171 7.28 -23.43 10.39
#